data_AF-A0A0B6YXR2-F1
#
_entry.id   AF-A0A0B6YXR2-F1
#
_cell.length_a   1.000
_cell.length_b   1.000
_cell.length_c   1.000
_cell.angle_alpha   90.00
_cell.angle_beta   90.00
_cell.angle_gamma   90.00
#
_symmetry.space_group_name_H-M   'P 1'
#
loop_
_entity.id
_entity.type
_entity.pdbx_description
1 polymer ?
#
loop_
_entity_poly.entity_id
_entity_poly.type
_entity_poly.pdbx_seq_one_letter_code
_entity_poly.pdbx_strand_id
1 'polypeptide(L)'
;IRFFEDMACIALQYIDSLYQHENIEKSNFFKGLPKVIEHLPKRVSQQRILPALFKEGVNNNMVPFVLPSIFLISEQSTKEEYQSLVLPELIPFFKIREPVQVMLMFLQNMSLLLSKTPTQQIQTYVFPLIFSALESDSPQIQELCLNIIPTFADLIE
;
A
#
# COMPACT_ATOMS: atom_id res chain seq x y z
N ILE A 1 -10.68 -26.11 -4.67
CA ILE A 1 -10.78 -25.32 -5.92
C ILE A 1 -12.09 -24.52 -5.92
N ARG A 2 -13.28 -25.15 -5.92
CA ARG A 2 -14.60 -24.44 -5.87
C ARG A 2 -14.74 -23.34 -4.79
N PHE A 3 -14.41 -23.63 -3.53
CA PHE A 3 -14.57 -22.65 -2.43
C PHE A 3 -13.79 -21.32 -2.67
N PHE A 4 -12.61 -21.38 -3.29
CA PHE A 4 -11.80 -20.20 -3.55
C PHE A 4 -12.27 -19.42 -4.78
N GLU A 5 -12.74 -20.13 -5.81
CA GLU A 5 -13.39 -19.51 -6.96
C GLU A 5 -14.63 -18.72 -6.51
N ASP A 6 -15.43 -19.28 -5.61
CA ASP A 6 -16.58 -18.61 -5.01
C ASP A 6 -16.17 -17.34 -4.25
N MET A 7 -15.11 -17.40 -3.43
CA MET A 7 -14.60 -16.24 -2.67
C MET A 7 -14.02 -15.15 -3.59
N ALA A 8 -13.30 -15.52 -4.65
CA ALA A 8 -12.79 -14.60 -5.64
C ALA A 8 -13.92 -13.91 -6.41
N CYS A 9 -14.95 -14.66 -6.83
CA CYS A 9 -16.13 -14.11 -7.48
C CYS A 9 -16.88 -13.14 -6.56
N ILE A 10 -17.11 -13.50 -5.30
CA ILE A 10 -17.76 -12.64 -4.31
C ILE A 10 -16.95 -11.35 -4.09
N ALA A 11 -15.63 -11.45 -3.96
CA ALA A 11 -14.78 -10.27 -3.77
C ALA A 11 -14.82 -9.31 -4.98
N LEU A 12 -14.83 -9.86 -6.19
CA LEU A 12 -14.95 -9.05 -7.41
C LEU A 12 -16.32 -8.38 -7.53
N GLN A 13 -17.41 -9.10 -7.20
CA GLN A 13 -18.76 -8.53 -7.16
C GLN A 13 -18.88 -7.42 -6.09
N TYR A 14 -18.23 -7.60 -4.94
CA TYR A 14 -18.18 -6.58 -3.91
C TYR A 14 -17.43 -5.34 -4.41
N ILE A 15 -16.30 -5.52 -5.10
CA ILE A 15 -15.55 -4.42 -5.72
C ILE A 15 -16.40 -3.64 -6.72
N ASP A 16 -17.20 -4.32 -7.54
CA ASP A 16 -18.08 -3.68 -8.52
C ASP A 16 -19.21 -2.85 -7.88
N SER A 17 -19.58 -3.16 -6.63
CA SER A 17 -20.62 -2.47 -5.87
C SER A 17 -20.09 -1.54 -4.76
N LEU A 18 -18.77 -1.36 -4.63
CA LEU A 18 -18.13 -0.59 -3.53
C LEU A 18 -18.80 0.76 -3.25
N TYR A 19 -19.17 1.50 -4.28
CA TYR A 19 -19.75 2.85 -4.13
C TYR A 19 -21.09 2.86 -3.36
N GLN A 20 -21.77 1.72 -3.25
CA GLN A 20 -23.06 1.58 -2.55
C GLN A 20 -22.89 1.26 -1.06
N HIS A 21 -21.71 0.80 -0.64
CA HIS A 21 -21.45 0.32 0.73
C HIS A 21 -20.92 1.42 1.63
N GLU A 22 -21.16 1.28 2.93
CA GLU A 22 -20.65 2.22 3.94
C GLU A 22 -19.16 1.95 4.26
N ASN A 23 -18.45 2.98 4.76
CA ASN A 23 -17.03 2.86 5.08
C ASN A 23 -16.72 1.73 6.07
N ILE A 24 -17.62 1.45 7.01
CA ILE A 24 -17.45 0.37 8.00
C ILE A 24 -17.41 -0.99 7.29
N GLU A 25 -18.37 -1.25 6.41
CA GLU A 25 -18.46 -2.48 5.62
C GLU A 25 -17.23 -2.64 4.72
N LYS A 26 -16.87 -1.57 3.99
CA LYS A 26 -15.67 -1.52 3.16
C LYS A 26 -14.41 -1.86 3.95
N SER A 27 -14.23 -1.26 5.14
CA SER A 27 -13.04 -1.49 5.96
C SER A 27 -12.92 -2.95 6.39
N ASN A 28 -14.04 -3.61 6.70
CA ASN A 28 -14.07 -5.03 7.05
C ASN A 28 -13.75 -5.91 5.85
N PHE A 29 -14.28 -5.57 4.67
CA PHE A 29 -13.91 -6.23 3.41
C PHE A 29 -12.41 -6.12 3.12
N PHE A 30 -11.85 -4.90 3.15
CA PHE A 30 -10.44 -4.67 2.82
C PHE A 30 -9.46 -5.35 3.78
N LYS A 31 -9.81 -5.52 5.06
CA LYS A 31 -9.01 -6.31 6.01
C LYS A 31 -8.88 -7.79 5.60
N GLY A 32 -9.93 -8.36 4.98
CA GLY A 32 -9.93 -9.75 4.51
C GLY A 32 -9.33 -9.95 3.12
N LEU A 33 -9.25 -8.86 2.34
CA LEU A 33 -8.88 -8.90 0.93
C LEU A 33 -7.47 -9.46 0.62
N PRO A 34 -6.41 -9.23 1.44
CA PRO A 34 -5.09 -9.81 1.16
C PRO A 34 -5.11 -11.32 0.95
N LYS A 35 -5.88 -12.06 1.77
CA LYS A 35 -6.03 -13.52 1.66
C LYS A 35 -6.66 -13.95 0.35
N VAL A 36 -7.55 -13.12 -0.21
CA VAL A 36 -8.17 -13.39 -1.52
C VAL A 36 -7.17 -13.10 -2.64
N ILE A 37 -6.41 -11.99 -2.55
CA ILE A 37 -5.41 -11.58 -3.54
C ILE A 37 -4.35 -12.66 -3.77
N GLU A 38 -3.91 -13.36 -2.72
CA GLU A 38 -2.94 -14.48 -2.81
C GLU A 38 -3.38 -15.59 -3.78
N HIS A 39 -4.68 -15.73 -4.01
CA HIS A 39 -5.27 -16.77 -4.87
C HIS A 39 -5.79 -16.23 -6.21
N LEU A 40 -5.71 -14.91 -6.43
CA LEU A 40 -6.17 -14.30 -7.67
C LEU A 40 -5.07 -14.32 -8.74
N PRO A 41 -5.43 -14.49 -10.03
CA PRO A 41 -4.49 -14.25 -11.10
C PRO A 41 -3.93 -12.83 -11.01
N LYS A 42 -2.60 -12.69 -11.10
CA LYS A 42 -1.89 -11.40 -11.01
C LYS A 42 -2.53 -10.29 -11.83
N ARG A 43 -2.96 -10.60 -13.06
CA ARG A 43 -3.62 -9.65 -13.96
C ARG A 43 -4.93 -9.11 -13.38
N VAL A 44 -5.72 -9.94 -12.70
CA VAL A 44 -6.96 -9.51 -12.03
C VAL A 44 -6.63 -8.58 -10.87
N SER A 45 -5.65 -8.94 -10.04
CA SER A 45 -5.17 -8.11 -8.93
C SER A 45 -4.72 -6.73 -9.40
N GLN A 46 -3.93 -6.67 -10.46
CA GLN A 46 -3.40 -5.41 -11.00
C GLN A 46 -4.45 -4.57 -11.75
N GLN A 47 -5.35 -5.18 -12.51
CA GLN A 47 -6.24 -4.44 -13.42
C GLN A 47 -7.63 -4.17 -12.83
N ARG A 48 -8.03 -4.90 -11.78
CA ARG A 48 -9.34 -4.72 -11.14
C ARG A 48 -9.23 -4.31 -9.67
N ILE A 49 -8.42 -5.02 -8.90
CA ILE A 49 -8.34 -4.80 -7.45
C ILE A 49 -7.58 -3.50 -7.17
N LEU A 50 -6.39 -3.34 -7.75
CA LEU A 50 -5.51 -2.21 -7.50
C LEU A 50 -6.16 -0.84 -7.82
N PRO A 51 -6.84 -0.63 -8.96
CA PRO A 51 -7.54 0.63 -9.24
C PRO A 51 -8.66 0.92 -8.23
N ALA A 52 -9.38 -0.10 -7.76
CA ALA A 52 -10.43 0.06 -6.76
C ALA A 52 -9.86 0.48 -5.40
N LEU A 53 -8.72 -0.10 -5.00
CA LEU A 53 -8.01 0.28 -3.77
C LEU A 53 -7.56 1.74 -3.80
N PHE A 54 -6.96 2.19 -4.89
CA PHE A 54 -6.53 3.59 -5.02
C PHE A 54 -7.70 4.56 -5.00
N LYS A 55 -8.82 4.21 -5.65
CA LYS A 55 -10.03 5.04 -5.64
C LYS A 55 -10.60 5.25 -4.23
N GLU A 56 -10.55 4.23 -3.37
CA GLU A 56 -11.00 4.35 -1.98
C GLU A 56 -10.02 5.14 -1.10
N GLY A 57 -8.74 5.19 -1.49
CA GLY A 57 -7.70 5.96 -0.80
C GLY A 57 -7.86 7.48 -0.86
N VAL A 58 -8.85 8.01 -1.59
CA VAL A 58 -9.26 9.41 -1.51
C VAL A 58 -9.72 9.78 -0.10
N ASN A 59 -10.29 8.82 0.64
CA ASN A 59 -10.58 8.97 2.06
C ASN A 59 -9.37 8.50 2.90
N ASN A 60 -8.63 9.44 3.49
CA ASN A 60 -7.45 9.12 4.31
C ASN A 60 -7.73 8.10 5.43
N ASN A 61 -8.94 8.08 6.01
CA ASN A 61 -9.32 7.10 7.03
C ASN A 61 -9.43 5.66 6.49
N MET A 62 -9.60 5.50 5.18
CA MET A 62 -9.64 4.19 4.52
C MET A 62 -8.26 3.68 4.12
N VAL A 63 -7.27 4.56 4.02
CA VAL A 63 -5.90 4.24 3.56
C VAL A 63 -5.25 3.10 4.34
N PRO A 64 -5.33 3.04 5.69
CA PRO A 64 -4.77 1.92 6.45
C PRO A 64 -5.35 0.55 6.09
N PHE A 65 -6.58 0.49 5.57
CA PHE A 65 -7.22 -0.79 5.20
C PHE A 65 -6.87 -1.22 3.78
N VAL A 66 -6.59 -0.28 2.87
CA VAL A 66 -6.26 -0.60 1.48
C VAL A 66 -4.77 -0.82 1.25
N LEU A 67 -3.90 -0.14 2.01
CA LEU A 67 -2.44 -0.27 1.90
C LEU A 67 -1.90 -1.70 2.00
N PRO A 68 -2.39 -2.60 2.88
CA PRO A 68 -1.88 -3.97 2.95
C PRO A 68 -2.05 -4.71 1.62
N SER A 69 -3.20 -4.51 0.98
CA SER A 69 -3.50 -5.11 -0.32
C SER A 69 -2.64 -4.48 -1.43
N ILE A 70 -2.41 -3.16 -1.39
CA ILE A 70 -1.53 -2.46 -2.34
C ILE A 70 -0.09 -2.99 -2.22
N PHE A 71 0.45 -3.12 -1.01
CA PHE A 71 1.80 -3.64 -0.79
C PHE A 71 1.94 -5.09 -1.23
N LEU A 72 0.96 -5.95 -0.93
CA LEU A 72 0.96 -7.33 -1.40
C LEU A 72 1.01 -7.42 -2.94
N ILE A 73 0.19 -6.64 -3.64
CA ILE A 73 0.21 -6.59 -5.11
C ILE A 73 1.55 -6.05 -5.62
N SER A 74 2.13 -5.07 -4.92
CA SER A 74 3.44 -4.47 -5.26
C SER A 74 4.58 -5.47 -5.14
N GLU A 75 4.56 -6.31 -4.10
CA GLU A 75 5.54 -7.38 -3.89
C GLU A 75 5.50 -8.40 -5.02
N GLN A 76 4.30 -8.81 -5.43
CA GLN A 76 4.04 -9.74 -6.54
C GLN A 76 4.29 -9.13 -7.94
N SER A 77 4.47 -7.81 -8.03
CA SER A 77 4.72 -7.11 -9.28
C SER A 77 6.21 -7.08 -9.62
N THR A 78 6.53 -7.07 -10.91
CA THR A 78 7.88 -6.74 -11.40
C THR A 78 8.21 -5.28 -11.09
N LYS A 79 9.48 -4.88 -11.25
CA LYS A 79 9.87 -3.47 -11.07
C LYS A 79 9.13 -2.56 -12.04
N GLU A 80 9.01 -2.99 -13.29
CA GLU A 80 8.39 -2.24 -14.38
C GLU A 80 6.89 -2.07 -14.14
N GLU A 81 6.20 -3.11 -13.69
CA GLU A 81 4.78 -3.03 -13.32
C GLU A 81 4.55 -2.16 -12.09
N TYR A 82 5.40 -2.25 -11.06
CA TYR A 82 5.30 -1.37 -9.89
C TYR A 82 5.45 0.10 -10.30
N GLN A 83 6.47 0.41 -11.11
CA GLN A 83 6.76 1.77 -11.55
C GLN A 83 5.67 2.36 -12.45
N SER A 84 5.00 1.52 -13.25
CA SER A 84 3.94 1.97 -14.17
C SER A 84 2.55 1.99 -13.56
N LEU A 85 2.23 1.05 -12.65
CA LEU A 85 0.86 0.84 -12.14
C LEU A 85 0.67 1.26 -10.69
N VAL A 86 1.70 1.16 -9.85
CA VAL A 86 1.58 1.36 -8.40
C VAL A 86 2.14 2.71 -7.99
N LEU A 87 3.42 2.96 -8.30
CA LEU A 87 4.15 4.11 -7.78
C LEU A 87 3.49 5.47 -8.09
N PRO A 88 3.00 5.75 -9.32
CA PRO A 88 2.37 7.03 -9.64
C PRO A 88 1.15 7.32 -8.75
N GLU A 89 0.34 6.29 -8.50
CA GLU A 89 -0.87 6.38 -7.68
C GLU A 89 -0.57 6.34 -6.17
N LEU A 90 0.58 5.77 -5.77
CA LEU A 90 1.02 5.70 -4.38
C LEU A 90 1.68 7.00 -3.89
N ILE A 91 2.30 7.78 -4.78
CA ILE A 91 2.99 9.05 -4.43
C ILE A 91 2.12 10.01 -3.60
N PRO A 92 0.83 10.25 -3.93
CA PRO A 92 -0.04 11.08 -3.10
C PRO A 92 -0.15 10.58 -1.65
N PHE A 93 -0.05 9.26 -1.42
CA PHE A 93 -0.24 8.68 -0.09
C PHE A 93 0.98 8.94 0.81
N PHE A 94 2.18 9.15 0.25
CA PHE A 94 3.37 9.50 1.03
C PHE A 94 3.25 10.84 1.78
N LYS A 95 2.31 11.69 1.37
CA LYS A 95 2.04 12.99 2.00
C LYS A 95 1.01 12.89 3.13
N ILE A 96 0.35 11.75 3.29
CA ILE A 96 -0.65 11.55 4.34
C ILE A 96 0.06 11.47 5.69
N ARG A 97 -0.35 12.33 6.61
CA ARG A 97 0.17 12.38 7.99
C ARG A 97 -0.79 11.77 8.99
N GLU A 98 -2.10 11.90 8.73
CA GLU A 98 -3.16 11.31 9.53
C GLU A 98 -4.05 10.41 8.66
N PRO A 99 -4.39 9.20 9.12
CA PRO A 99 -4.07 8.66 10.45
C PRO A 99 -2.62 8.15 10.55
N VAL A 100 -2.02 8.23 11.75
CA VAL A 100 -0.62 7.84 12.04
C VAL A 100 -0.20 6.46 11.52
N GLN A 101 -1.15 5.53 11.44
CA GLN A 101 -0.96 4.17 10.91
C GLN A 101 -0.43 4.17 9.47
N VAL A 102 -0.80 5.17 8.66
CA VAL A 102 -0.33 5.27 7.26
C VAL A 102 1.19 5.40 7.21
N MET A 103 1.76 6.29 8.03
CA MET A 103 3.22 6.47 8.14
C MET A 103 3.89 5.18 8.62
N LEU A 104 3.37 4.57 9.69
CA LEU A 104 3.91 3.33 10.23
C LEU A 104 3.96 2.22 9.18
N MET A 105 2.90 2.08 8.38
CA MET A 105 2.82 1.06 7.34
C MET A 105 3.83 1.29 6.21
N PHE A 106 4.09 2.55 5.82
CA PHE A 106 5.14 2.85 4.86
C PHE A 106 6.54 2.52 5.39
N LEU A 107 6.83 2.88 6.65
CA LEU A 107 8.11 2.56 7.30
C LEU A 107 8.32 1.05 7.43
N GLN A 108 7.26 0.30 7.80
CA GLN A 108 7.30 -1.16 7.86
C GLN A 108 7.56 -1.82 6.50
N ASN A 109 7.13 -1.18 5.41
CA ASN A 109 7.31 -1.68 4.03
C ASN A 109 8.46 -0.98 3.29
N MET A 110 9.37 -0.31 4.01
CA MET A 110 10.40 0.52 3.38
C MET A 110 11.33 -0.28 2.46
N SER A 111 11.70 -1.51 2.85
CA SER A 111 12.52 -2.40 2.01
C SER A 111 11.86 -2.67 0.64
N LEU A 112 10.55 -2.92 0.62
CA LEU A 112 9.79 -3.10 -0.62
C LEU A 112 9.82 -1.82 -1.47
N LEU A 113 9.53 -0.66 -0.87
CA LEU A 113 9.51 0.63 -1.58
C LEU A 113 10.87 0.93 -2.21
N LEU A 114 11.95 0.81 -1.44
CA LEU A 114 13.31 1.08 -1.92
C LEU A 114 13.76 0.09 -2.98
N SER A 115 13.40 -1.20 -2.83
CA SER A 115 13.80 -2.22 -3.80
C SER A 115 13.12 -2.06 -5.17
N LYS A 116 11.93 -1.44 -5.24
CA LYS A 116 11.13 -1.31 -6.48
C LYS A 116 11.16 0.09 -7.08
N THR A 117 11.38 1.13 -6.27
CA THR A 117 11.39 2.53 -6.69
C THR A 117 12.73 2.87 -7.38
N PRO A 118 12.72 3.56 -8.53
CA PRO A 118 13.96 4.04 -9.16
C PRO A 118 14.72 5.01 -8.25
N THR A 119 16.06 4.95 -8.26
CA THR A 119 16.93 5.79 -7.40
C THR A 119 16.59 7.28 -7.48
N GLN A 120 16.31 7.80 -8.67
CA GLN A 120 15.94 9.21 -8.89
C GLN A 120 14.62 9.59 -8.17
N GLN A 121 13.69 8.64 -8.10
CA GLN A 121 12.39 8.82 -7.45
C GLN A 121 12.45 8.54 -5.94
N ILE A 122 13.39 7.71 -5.47
CA ILE A 122 13.63 7.50 -4.03
C ILE A 122 13.93 8.82 -3.35
N GLN A 123 14.90 9.59 -3.88
CA GLN A 123 15.27 10.88 -3.32
C GLN A 123 14.10 11.88 -3.31
N THR A 124 13.28 11.84 -4.37
CA THR A 124 12.17 12.78 -4.55
C THR A 124 10.98 12.47 -3.65
N TYR A 125 10.67 11.19 -3.43
CA TYR A 125 9.40 10.78 -2.81
C TYR A 125 9.54 9.97 -1.53
N VAL A 126 10.56 9.11 -1.42
CA VAL A 126 10.73 8.20 -0.28
C VAL A 126 11.53 8.86 0.84
N PHE A 127 12.57 9.62 0.52
CA PHE A 127 13.36 10.33 1.54
C PHE A 127 12.56 11.35 2.34
N PRO A 128 11.67 12.17 1.75
CA PRO A 128 10.80 13.04 2.53
C PRO A 128 9.89 12.30 3.52
N LEU A 129 9.56 11.04 3.26
CA LEU A 129 8.80 10.20 4.19
C LEU A 129 9.65 9.82 5.41
N ILE A 130 10.90 9.42 5.19
CA ILE A 130 11.86 9.08 6.25
C ILE A 130 12.19 10.31 7.10
N PHE A 131 12.50 11.45 6.48
CA PHE A 131 12.76 12.69 7.22
C PHE A 131 11.56 13.12 8.04
N SER A 132 10.36 13.06 7.47
CA SER A 132 9.14 13.36 8.21
C SER A 132 8.87 12.39 9.36
N ALA A 133 9.34 11.13 9.27
CA ALA A 133 9.21 10.17 10.35
C ALA A 133 10.20 10.46 11.49
N LEU A 134 11.43 10.87 11.18
CA LEU A 134 12.40 11.32 12.18
C LEU A 134 11.93 12.56 12.95
N GLU A 135 11.26 13.48 12.26
CA GLU A 135 10.70 14.70 12.85
C GLU A 135 9.33 14.48 13.51
N SER A 136 8.78 13.25 13.51
CA SER A 136 7.47 12.97 14.07
C SER A 136 7.46 13.08 15.59
N ASP A 137 6.40 13.66 16.17
CA ASP A 137 6.18 13.69 17.62
C ASP A 137 5.84 12.31 18.23
N SER A 138 5.64 11.27 17.40
CA SER A 138 5.34 9.91 17.85
C SER A 138 6.63 9.12 18.11
N PRO A 139 6.95 8.74 19.37
CA PRO A 139 8.14 7.95 19.67
C PRO A 139 8.18 6.63 18.91
N GLN A 140 7.01 6.01 18.68
CA GLN A 140 6.89 4.77 17.93
C GLN A 140 7.33 4.94 16.46
N ILE A 141 6.99 6.07 15.83
CA ILE A 141 7.41 6.36 14.46
C ILE A 141 8.92 6.59 14.42
N GLN A 142 9.45 7.38 15.36
CA GLN A 142 10.88 7.66 15.44
C GLN A 142 11.70 6.37 15.64
N GLU A 143 11.30 5.52 16.60
CA GLU A 143 11.97 4.25 16.88
C GLU A 143 11.98 3.33 15.65
N LEU A 144 10.82 3.16 15.00
CA LEU A 144 10.72 2.38 13.78
C LEU A 144 11.60 2.96 12.68
N CYS A 145 11.60 4.28 12.50
CA CYS A 145 12.42 4.96 11.52
C CYS A 145 13.93 4.73 11.78
N LEU A 146 14.38 4.85 13.02
CA LEU A 146 15.78 4.62 13.40
C LEU A 146 16.21 3.18 13.15
N ASN A 147 15.31 2.21 13.33
CA ASN A 147 15.59 0.80 13.06
C ASN A 147 15.73 0.47 11.57
N ILE A 148 15.04 1.21 10.69
CA ILE A 148 15.09 0.96 9.24
C ILE A 148 16.27 1.67 8.56
N ILE A 149 16.75 2.82 9.07
CA ILE A 149 17.84 3.62 8.43
C ILE A 149 19.07 2.80 8.05
N PRO A 150 19.61 1.91 8.92
CA PRO A 150 20.79 1.10 8.57
C PRO A 150 20.60 0.24 7.33
N THR A 151 19.36 -0.14 6.99
CA THR A 151 19.06 -1.02 5.85
C THR A 151 19.19 -0.34 4.49
N PHE A 152 19.30 1.00 4.47
CA PHE A 152 19.37 1.79 3.25
C PHE A 152 20.32 2.98 3.34
N ALA A 153 21.22 2.98 4.33
CA ALA A 153 22.22 4.03 4.51
C ALA A 153 23.06 4.24 3.24
N ASP A 154 23.40 3.16 2.53
CA ASP A 154 24.16 3.19 1.27
C ASP A 154 23.43 3.92 0.12
N LEU A 155 22.11 4.15 0.24
CA LEU A 155 21.33 4.88 -0.75
C LEU A 155 21.28 6.40 -0.48
N ILE A 156 21.74 6.85 0.69
CA ILE A 156 21.66 8.24 1.16
C ILE A 156 22.89 9.07 0.72
N GLU A 157 23.98 8.44 0.29
CA GLU A 157 25.17 9.10 -0.30
C GLU A 157 24.91 9.66 -1.71
#